data_AF-A0A1Z9CVR1-F1
#
_entry.id   AF-A0A1Z9CVR1-F1
#
_cell.length_a   1.000
_cell.length_b   1.000
_cell.length_c   1.000
_cell.angle_alpha   90.00
_cell.angle_beta   90.00
_cell.angle_gamma   90.00
#
_symmetry.space_group_name_H-M   'P 1'
#
loop_
_entity.id
_entity.type
_entity.pdbx_description
1 polymer ?
#
loop_
_entity_poly.entity_id
_entity_poly.type
_entity_poly.pdbx_seq_one_letter_code
_entity_poly.pdbx_strand_id
1 'polypeptide(L)'
;MNGLKAYTEEHLMTVEYIRGEYKDLLENWESDKRSLFIWIYGPDDYGFPLKEYTNRMPFDPDRRVYETIKLDGTFRFLGTEVAKAVYDAYDGTLYQYIKINADKEEEVFTKKFNDRVDSKWIYDLDMIDFDDPQFWLKNKKYIQDDYFVKYNIFKRIELWDQTIEQIGEYLKLVDKSISTLQDEIKTKDEEIEIIYWVF
;
A
#
# COMPACT_ATOMS: atom_id res chain seq x y z
N MET A 1 12.75 -2.55 14.83
CA MET A 1 12.00 -1.56 14.03
C MET A 1 12.61 -1.31 12.64
N ASN A 2 13.88 -1.61 12.39
CA ASN A 2 14.45 -1.51 11.03
C ASN A 2 13.70 -2.34 9.97
N GLY A 3 13.18 -3.52 10.34
CA GLY A 3 12.32 -4.30 9.42
C GLY A 3 11.01 -3.59 9.07
N LEU A 4 10.37 -2.90 10.03
CA LEU A 4 9.18 -2.09 9.79
C LEU A 4 9.50 -0.92 8.84
N LYS A 5 10.64 -0.25 9.05
CA LYS A 5 11.10 0.82 8.16
C LYS A 5 11.30 0.32 6.73
N ALA A 6 12.07 -0.74 6.55
CA ALA A 6 12.35 -1.31 5.23
C ALA A 6 11.06 -1.74 4.51
N TYR A 7 10.14 -2.40 5.20
CA TYR A 7 8.82 -2.73 4.66
C TYR A 7 8.06 -1.48 4.22
N THR A 8 8.06 -0.44 5.04
CA THR A 8 7.32 0.80 4.76
C THR A 8 7.90 1.53 3.54
N GLU A 9 9.23 1.56 3.40
CA GLU A 9 9.92 2.13 2.23
C GLU A 9 9.61 1.35 0.96
N GLU A 10 9.67 0.01 1.02
CA GLU A 10 9.31 -0.86 -0.12
C GLU A 10 7.84 -0.70 -0.52
N HIS A 11 6.95 -0.62 0.46
CA HIS A 11 5.53 -0.41 0.22
C HIS A 11 5.27 0.96 -0.42
N LEU A 12 5.92 2.03 0.07
CA LEU A 12 5.83 3.36 -0.53
C LEU A 12 6.25 3.34 -2.00
N MET A 13 7.44 2.79 -2.30
CA MET A 13 7.93 2.68 -3.67
C MET A 13 6.97 1.91 -4.57
N THR A 14 6.38 0.84 -4.06
CA THR A 14 5.42 0.03 -4.80
C THR A 14 4.15 0.82 -5.13
N VAL A 15 3.57 1.51 -4.15
CA VAL A 15 2.35 2.32 -4.35
C VAL A 15 2.63 3.48 -5.30
N GLU A 16 3.78 4.17 -5.16
CA GLU A 16 4.21 5.24 -6.07
C GLU A 16 4.35 4.74 -7.52
N TYR A 17 4.99 3.58 -7.71
CA TYR A 17 5.18 2.95 -9.02
C TYR A 17 3.82 2.63 -9.67
N ILE A 18 2.97 1.88 -8.98
CA ILE A 18 1.65 1.49 -9.51
C ILE A 18 0.78 2.72 -9.79
N ARG A 19 0.76 3.68 -8.86
CA ARG A 19 0.05 4.95 -9.07
C ARG A 19 0.55 5.67 -10.32
N GLY A 20 1.86 5.68 -10.56
CA GLY A 20 2.47 6.23 -11.77
C GLY A 20 1.93 5.58 -13.05
N GLU A 21 1.96 4.26 -13.13
CA GLU A 21 1.49 3.49 -14.29
C GLU A 21 0.01 3.78 -14.61
N TYR A 22 -0.86 3.88 -13.59
CA TYR A 22 -2.26 4.23 -13.80
C TYR A 22 -2.48 5.69 -14.15
N LYS A 23 -1.65 6.59 -13.63
CA LYS A 23 -1.70 7.99 -14.02
C LYS A 23 -1.33 8.14 -15.49
N ASP A 24 -0.27 7.47 -15.94
CA ASP A 24 0.15 7.46 -17.34
C ASP A 24 -0.94 6.88 -18.24
N LEU A 25 -1.61 5.80 -17.81
CA LEU A 25 -2.78 5.25 -18.50
C LEU A 25 -3.90 6.31 -18.63
N LEU A 26 -4.19 7.05 -17.56
CA LEU A 26 -5.25 8.07 -17.55
C LEU A 26 -4.89 9.28 -18.43
N GLU A 27 -3.64 9.74 -18.39
CA GLU A 27 -3.13 10.83 -19.22
C GLU A 27 -3.18 10.46 -20.71
N ASN A 28 -2.95 9.19 -21.04
CA ASN A 28 -3.02 8.66 -22.40
C ASN A 28 -4.38 8.06 -22.75
N TRP A 29 -5.41 8.22 -21.91
CA TRP A 29 -6.70 7.55 -22.07
C TRP A 29 -7.36 7.82 -23.43
N GLU A 30 -7.23 9.05 -23.93
CA GLU A 30 -7.81 9.46 -25.22
C GLU A 30 -6.88 9.22 -26.42
N SER A 31 -5.71 8.62 -26.19
CA SER A 31 -4.76 8.36 -27.27
C SER A 31 -5.26 7.28 -28.24
N ASP A 32 -4.80 7.37 -29.48
CA ASP A 32 -5.09 6.36 -30.51
C ASP A 32 -4.20 5.11 -30.37
N LYS A 33 -3.21 5.11 -29.45
CA LYS A 33 -2.29 4.02 -29.16
C LYS A 33 -3.03 2.68 -29.10
N ARG A 34 -2.68 1.75 -29.99
CA ARG A 34 -3.37 0.47 -30.11
C ARG A 34 -3.24 -0.38 -28.85
N SER A 35 -2.08 -0.32 -28.20
CA SER A 35 -1.74 -1.04 -26.97
C SER A 35 -2.00 -0.23 -25.70
N LEU A 36 -3.00 0.66 -25.69
CA LEU A 36 -3.27 1.51 -24.51
C LEU A 36 -3.49 0.69 -23.22
N PHE A 37 -4.24 -0.41 -23.32
CA PHE A 37 -4.53 -1.31 -22.19
C PHE A 37 -3.58 -2.51 -22.11
N ILE A 38 -2.36 -2.37 -22.62
CA ILE A 38 -1.32 -3.40 -22.56
C ILE A 38 -0.02 -2.71 -22.16
N TRP A 39 0.49 -3.04 -20.99
CA TRP A 39 1.85 -2.68 -20.58
C TRP A 39 2.82 -3.64 -21.25
N ILE A 40 3.82 -3.12 -21.96
CA ILE A 40 4.78 -3.90 -22.74
C ILE A 40 6.16 -3.69 -22.12
N TYR A 41 6.69 -4.73 -21.47
CA TYR A 41 8.01 -4.73 -20.85
C TYR A 41 9.07 -5.41 -21.74
N GLY A 42 8.64 -6.30 -22.65
CA GLY A 42 9.50 -7.01 -23.59
C GLY A 42 8.72 -7.74 -24.68
N PRO A 43 9.41 -8.50 -25.56
CA PRO A 43 8.80 -9.20 -26.69
C PRO A 43 7.72 -10.23 -26.32
N ASP A 44 7.79 -10.79 -25.10
CA ASP A 44 6.84 -11.76 -24.55
C ASP A 44 6.49 -11.43 -23.09
N ASP A 45 6.75 -10.19 -22.67
CA ASP A 45 6.54 -9.72 -21.30
C ASP A 45 5.55 -8.56 -21.30
N TYR A 46 4.33 -8.88 -20.90
CA TYR A 46 3.17 -8.00 -20.98
C TYR A 46 2.39 -8.01 -19.68
N GLY A 47 1.99 -6.82 -19.22
CA GLY A 47 1.01 -6.61 -18.16
C GLY A 47 -0.29 -6.07 -18.73
N PHE A 48 -1.39 -6.24 -17.99
CA PHE A 48 -2.69 -5.71 -18.39
C PHE A 48 -3.25 -4.84 -17.27
N PRO A 49 -3.21 -3.49 -17.39
CA PRO A 49 -3.61 -2.59 -16.31
C PRO A 49 -4.96 -2.95 -15.72
N LEU A 50 -5.99 -3.14 -16.55
CA LEU A 50 -7.35 -3.37 -16.05
C LEU A 50 -7.57 -4.80 -15.51
N LYS A 51 -6.71 -5.77 -15.86
CA LYS A 51 -6.66 -7.07 -15.17
C LYS A 51 -6.10 -6.89 -13.77
N GLU A 52 -4.98 -6.18 -13.67
CA GLU A 52 -4.28 -5.94 -12.40
C GLU A 52 -5.01 -4.93 -11.51
N TYR A 53 -6.00 -4.21 -12.05
CA TYR A 53 -6.80 -3.26 -11.30
C TYR A 53 -7.58 -3.90 -10.16
N THR A 54 -7.81 -5.21 -10.13
CA THR A 54 -8.43 -5.85 -8.95
C THR A 54 -7.45 -6.15 -7.83
N ASN A 55 -6.15 -6.02 -8.07
CA ASN A 55 -5.12 -6.23 -7.05
C ASN A 55 -5.17 -5.10 -6.04
N ARG A 56 -5.10 -5.46 -4.76
CA ARG A 56 -4.97 -4.53 -3.63
C ARG A 56 -3.59 -4.63 -3.04
N MET A 57 -3.15 -3.55 -2.40
CA MET A 57 -1.85 -3.46 -1.74
C MET A 57 -2.07 -3.11 -0.27
N PRO A 58 -2.58 -4.05 0.56
CA PRO A 58 -2.81 -3.77 1.98
C PRO A 58 -1.49 -3.46 2.70
N PHE A 59 -1.54 -2.48 3.59
CA PHE A 59 -0.41 -2.16 4.47
C PHE A 59 -0.42 -3.07 5.70
N ASP A 60 0.45 -4.09 5.70
CA ASP A 60 0.50 -5.11 6.74
C ASP A 60 1.95 -5.56 7.05
N PRO A 61 2.75 -4.70 7.71
CA PRO A 61 4.10 -5.07 8.14
C PRO A 61 4.06 -6.21 9.17
N ASP A 62 5.14 -7.00 9.28
CA ASP A 62 5.26 -8.03 10.33
C ASP A 62 5.25 -7.41 11.73
N ARG A 63 4.34 -7.89 12.58
CA ARG A 63 4.12 -7.41 13.96
C ARG A 63 4.45 -8.44 15.02
N ARG A 64 4.93 -9.64 14.69
CA ARG A 64 5.08 -10.75 15.65
C ARG A 64 5.87 -10.37 16.89
N VAL A 65 6.98 -9.66 16.71
CA VAL A 65 7.82 -9.19 17.83
C VAL A 65 7.07 -8.17 18.69
N TYR A 66 6.40 -7.21 18.07
CA TYR A 66 5.59 -6.21 18.79
C TYR A 66 4.48 -6.88 19.62
N GLU A 67 3.72 -7.78 19.03
CA GLU A 67 2.65 -8.50 19.71
C GLU A 67 3.18 -9.36 20.87
N THR A 68 4.35 -9.99 20.70
CA THR A 68 4.97 -10.80 21.77
C THR A 68 5.31 -9.94 22.99
N ILE A 69 6.01 -8.81 22.76
CA ILE A 69 6.43 -7.86 23.82
C ILE A 69 5.20 -7.20 24.49
N LYS A 70 4.11 -7.01 23.73
CA LYS A 70 2.85 -6.48 24.24
C LYS A 70 2.15 -7.49 25.15
N LEU A 71 2.13 -8.77 24.77
CA LEU A 71 1.48 -9.85 25.51
C LEU A 71 2.22 -10.22 26.81
N ASP A 72 3.55 -10.28 26.77
CA ASP A 72 4.36 -10.63 27.95
C ASP A 72 4.49 -9.47 28.96
N GLY A 73 3.99 -8.28 28.60
CA GLY A 73 3.99 -7.11 29.45
C GLY A 73 5.34 -6.40 29.54
N THR A 74 6.33 -6.78 28.71
CA THR A 74 7.66 -6.17 28.68
C THR A 74 7.60 -4.68 28.40
N PHE A 75 6.58 -4.22 27.67
CA PHE A 75 6.28 -2.79 27.47
C PHE A 75 6.20 -1.97 28.77
N ARG A 76 5.81 -2.57 29.88
CA ARG A 76 5.70 -1.88 31.19
C ARG A 76 7.06 -1.52 31.78
N PHE A 77 8.12 -2.20 31.33
CA PHE A 77 9.49 -1.94 31.76
C PHE A 77 10.23 -0.98 30.82
N LEU A 78 9.62 -0.62 29.68
CA LEU A 78 10.15 0.43 28.82
C LEU A 78 9.83 1.80 29.43
N GLY A 79 10.75 2.75 29.32
CA GLY A 79 10.49 4.14 29.64
C GLY A 79 9.26 4.66 28.87
N THR A 80 8.51 5.60 29.45
CA THR A 80 7.23 6.08 28.88
C THR A 80 7.37 6.61 27.46
N GLU A 81 8.51 7.21 27.14
CA GLU A 81 8.81 7.72 25.79
C GLU A 81 9.01 6.60 24.77
N VAL A 82 9.79 5.58 25.13
CA VAL A 82 10.02 4.40 24.28
C VAL A 82 8.73 3.60 24.07
N ALA A 83 7.97 3.36 25.14
CA ALA A 83 6.70 2.65 25.05
C ALA A 83 5.74 3.38 24.09
N LYS A 84 5.68 4.71 24.17
CA LYS A 84 4.88 5.53 23.27
C LYS A 84 5.39 5.47 21.82
N ALA A 85 6.70 5.59 21.59
CA ALA A 85 7.28 5.53 20.25
C ALA A 85 6.96 4.20 19.55
N VAL A 86 7.10 3.07 20.26
CA VAL A 86 6.79 1.76 19.69
C VAL A 86 5.27 1.59 19.52
N TYR A 87 4.45 2.08 20.44
CA TYR A 87 2.99 2.07 20.28
C TYR A 87 2.56 2.87 19.05
N ASP A 88 3.02 4.11 18.91
CA ASP A 88 2.65 4.99 17.80
C ASP A 88 3.06 4.38 16.45
N ALA A 89 4.17 3.63 16.40
CA ALA A 89 4.60 2.92 15.21
C ALA A 89 3.71 1.73 14.84
N TYR A 90 3.22 0.92 15.79
CA TYR A 90 2.49 -0.32 15.45
C TYR A 90 0.97 -0.26 15.66
N ASP A 91 0.49 0.66 16.49
CA ASP A 91 -0.92 0.80 16.89
C ASP A 91 -1.40 2.27 16.89
N GLY A 92 -0.53 3.22 16.51
CA GLY A 92 -0.87 4.63 16.45
C GLY A 92 -1.90 4.97 15.37
N THR A 93 -2.50 6.15 15.49
CA THR A 93 -3.57 6.60 14.59
C THR A 93 -3.13 6.64 13.12
N LEU A 94 -1.91 7.09 12.85
CA LEU A 94 -1.39 7.19 11.49
C LEU A 94 -1.26 5.80 10.83
N TYR A 95 -0.76 4.82 11.58
CA TYR A 95 -0.71 3.41 11.14
C TYR A 95 -2.12 2.90 10.78
N GLN A 96 -3.11 3.15 11.64
CA GLN A 96 -4.49 2.71 11.41
C GLN A 96 -5.11 3.37 10.16
N TYR A 97 -4.84 4.65 9.92
CA TYR A 97 -5.34 5.32 8.71
C TYR A 97 -4.77 4.73 7.44
N ILE A 98 -3.46 4.45 7.40
CA ILE A 98 -2.83 3.80 6.24
C ILE A 98 -3.46 2.43 6.00
N LYS A 99 -3.66 1.61 7.05
CA LYS A 99 -4.33 0.31 6.92
C LYS A 99 -5.72 0.41 6.32
N ILE A 100 -6.53 1.35 6.79
CA ILE A 100 -7.90 1.52 6.30
C ILE A 100 -7.90 1.94 4.83
N ASN A 101 -7.03 2.90 4.47
CA ASN A 101 -6.96 3.43 3.12
C ASN A 101 -6.41 2.41 2.11
N ALA A 102 -5.32 1.73 2.47
CA ALA A 102 -4.65 0.74 1.62
C ALA A 102 -5.39 -0.60 1.51
N ASP A 103 -6.46 -0.82 2.28
CA ASP A 103 -7.24 -2.06 2.23
C ASP A 103 -8.72 -1.80 1.96
N LYS A 104 -9.43 -1.26 2.95
CA LYS A 104 -10.89 -1.13 2.92
C LYS A 104 -11.38 -0.08 1.92
N GLU A 105 -10.75 1.08 1.88
CA GLU A 105 -11.12 2.12 0.92
C GLU A 105 -10.70 1.72 -0.50
N GLU A 106 -9.56 1.04 -0.65
CA GLU A 106 -9.13 0.50 -1.93
C GLU A 106 -10.09 -0.57 -2.49
N GLU A 107 -10.62 -1.45 -1.62
CA GLU A 107 -11.61 -2.48 -1.97
C GLU A 107 -12.87 -1.90 -2.62
N VAL A 108 -13.29 -0.69 -2.24
CA VAL A 108 -14.44 -0.03 -2.86
C VAL A 108 -14.23 0.18 -4.36
N PHE A 109 -13.01 0.50 -4.79
CA PHE A 109 -12.70 0.74 -6.19
C PHE A 109 -12.59 -0.55 -7.00
N THR A 110 -11.99 -1.59 -6.43
CA THR A 110 -11.88 -2.90 -7.09
C THR A 110 -13.26 -3.53 -7.26
N LYS A 111 -14.12 -3.44 -6.22
CA LYS A 111 -15.50 -3.90 -6.29
C LYS A 111 -16.31 -3.15 -7.33
N LYS A 112 -16.23 -1.81 -7.38
CA LYS A 112 -16.91 -1.00 -8.40
C LYS A 112 -16.51 -1.38 -9.82
N PHE A 113 -15.24 -1.72 -10.04
CA PHE A 113 -14.77 -2.19 -11.34
C PHE A 113 -15.36 -3.56 -11.68
N ASN A 114 -15.31 -4.54 -10.76
CA ASN A 114 -15.92 -5.84 -10.97
C ASN A 114 -17.43 -5.74 -11.22
N ASP A 115 -18.14 -4.95 -10.42
CA ASP A 115 -19.57 -4.69 -10.60
C ASP A 115 -19.85 -4.08 -11.99
N ARG A 116 -18.95 -3.23 -12.51
CA ARG A 116 -19.07 -2.67 -13.88
C ARG A 116 -18.90 -3.74 -14.95
N VAL A 117 -17.92 -4.62 -14.79
CA VAL A 117 -17.69 -5.75 -15.71
C VAL A 117 -18.92 -6.65 -15.71
N ASP A 118 -19.36 -7.08 -14.54
CA ASP A 118 -20.46 -8.03 -14.32
C ASP A 118 -21.84 -7.48 -14.71
N SER A 119 -22.03 -6.16 -14.67
CA SER A 119 -23.34 -5.55 -14.98
C SER A 119 -23.43 -4.99 -16.40
N LYS A 120 -22.30 -4.82 -17.10
CA LYS A 120 -22.30 -4.18 -18.42
C LYS A 120 -21.41 -4.90 -19.43
N TRP A 121 -20.13 -5.08 -19.14
CA TRP A 121 -19.21 -5.63 -20.13
C TRP A 121 -19.61 -7.04 -20.56
N ILE A 122 -20.13 -7.86 -19.64
CA ILE A 122 -20.57 -9.23 -19.98
C ILE A 122 -21.76 -9.27 -20.95
N TYR A 123 -22.51 -8.17 -21.09
CA TYR A 123 -23.66 -8.07 -21.98
C TYR A 123 -23.31 -7.39 -23.30
N ASP A 124 -22.36 -6.46 -23.27
CA ASP A 124 -21.98 -5.64 -24.43
C ASP A 124 -20.82 -6.25 -25.24
N LEU A 125 -19.94 -7.02 -24.59
CA LEU A 125 -18.77 -7.66 -25.20
C LEU A 125 -19.01 -9.16 -25.36
N ASP A 126 -18.27 -9.79 -26.28
CA ASP A 126 -18.30 -11.26 -26.48
C ASP A 126 -17.67 -11.99 -25.26
N MET A 127 -16.60 -12.76 -25.50
CA MET A 127 -15.83 -13.38 -24.42
C MET A 127 -14.96 -12.33 -23.72
N ILE A 128 -15.14 -12.18 -22.41
CA ILE A 128 -14.22 -11.42 -21.55
C ILE A 128 -13.06 -12.33 -21.16
N ASP A 129 -11.88 -12.00 -21.67
CA ASP A 129 -10.64 -12.68 -21.32
C ASP A 129 -9.58 -11.62 -21.01
N PHE A 130 -9.34 -11.39 -19.72
CA PHE A 130 -8.36 -10.40 -19.28
C PHE A 130 -6.91 -10.87 -19.47
N ASP A 131 -6.69 -12.16 -19.75
CA ASP A 131 -5.38 -12.75 -19.99
C ASP A 131 -4.97 -12.70 -21.47
N ASP A 132 -5.90 -12.44 -22.39
CA ASP A 132 -5.64 -12.38 -23.83
C ASP A 132 -5.36 -10.94 -24.31
N PRO A 133 -4.15 -10.65 -24.85
CA PRO A 133 -3.87 -9.36 -25.50
C PRO A 133 -4.91 -8.98 -26.57
N GLN A 134 -5.46 -9.96 -27.31
CA GLN A 134 -6.44 -9.69 -28.37
C GLN A 134 -7.75 -9.13 -27.83
N PHE A 135 -8.17 -9.52 -26.63
CA PHE A 135 -9.34 -8.94 -25.97
C PHE A 135 -9.17 -7.43 -25.82
N TRP A 136 -8.03 -6.99 -25.27
CA TRP A 136 -7.73 -5.58 -25.06
C TRP A 136 -7.62 -4.79 -26.37
N LEU A 137 -6.98 -5.39 -27.39
CA LEU A 137 -6.85 -4.77 -28.71
C LEU A 137 -8.20 -4.63 -29.44
N LYS A 138 -9.03 -5.67 -29.40
CA LYS A 138 -10.36 -5.71 -30.05
C LYS A 138 -11.32 -4.71 -29.41
N ASN A 139 -11.32 -4.65 -28.08
CA ASN A 139 -12.31 -3.89 -27.31
C ASN A 139 -11.80 -2.50 -26.86
N LYS A 140 -10.60 -2.08 -27.30
CA LYS A 140 -9.98 -0.81 -26.89
C LYS A 140 -10.96 0.37 -26.92
N LYS A 141 -11.63 0.59 -28.04
CA LYS A 141 -12.54 1.74 -28.19
C LYS A 141 -13.72 1.67 -27.23
N TYR A 142 -14.33 0.50 -27.08
CA TYR A 142 -15.42 0.30 -26.13
C TYR A 142 -14.99 0.63 -24.70
N ILE A 143 -13.80 0.14 -24.29
CA ILE A 143 -13.25 0.40 -22.96
C ILE A 143 -12.90 1.88 -22.78
N GLN A 144 -12.29 2.52 -23.78
CA GLN A 144 -12.02 3.97 -23.77
C GLN A 144 -13.30 4.79 -23.61
N ASP A 145 -14.38 4.39 -24.27
CA ASP A 145 -15.70 5.05 -24.21
C ASP A 145 -16.41 4.77 -22.86
N ASP A 146 -15.88 3.89 -22.00
CA ASP A 146 -16.41 3.64 -20.67
C ASP A 146 -15.90 4.66 -19.63
N TYR A 147 -16.54 5.83 -19.61
CA TYR A 147 -16.25 6.90 -18.66
C TYR A 147 -16.34 6.49 -17.19
N PHE A 148 -17.10 5.44 -16.85
CA PHE A 148 -17.15 4.95 -15.47
C PHE A 148 -15.80 4.38 -15.05
N VAL A 149 -15.19 3.54 -15.89
CA VAL A 149 -13.88 2.94 -15.60
C VAL A 149 -12.82 4.02 -15.50
N LYS A 150 -12.81 4.97 -16.45
CA LYS A 150 -11.92 6.13 -16.41
C LYS A 150 -12.03 6.91 -15.09
N TYR A 151 -13.26 7.22 -14.68
CA TYR A 151 -13.52 7.95 -13.44
C TYR A 151 -13.14 7.14 -12.19
N ASN A 152 -13.37 5.83 -12.19
CA ASN A 152 -13.01 4.95 -11.08
C ASN A 152 -11.48 4.89 -10.90
N ILE A 153 -10.72 4.80 -11.99
CA ILE A 153 -9.25 4.88 -11.98
C ILE A 153 -8.79 6.23 -11.41
N PHE A 154 -9.33 7.34 -11.92
CA PHE A 154 -9.02 8.68 -11.43
C PHE A 154 -9.22 8.80 -9.91
N LYS A 155 -10.37 8.33 -9.38
CA LYS A 155 -10.65 8.40 -7.95
C LYS A 155 -9.76 7.50 -7.10
N ARG A 156 -9.33 6.35 -7.63
CA ARG A 156 -8.39 5.48 -6.94
C ARG A 156 -6.97 6.08 -6.91
N ILE A 157 -6.57 6.78 -7.98
CA ILE A 157 -5.30 7.56 -7.98
C ILE A 157 -5.31 8.61 -6.87
N GLU A 158 -6.42 9.32 -6.66
CA GLU A 158 -6.52 10.29 -5.55
C GLU A 158 -6.39 9.61 -4.17
N LEU A 159 -6.94 8.41 -3.99
CA LEU A 159 -6.75 7.63 -2.76
C LEU A 159 -5.27 7.25 -2.58
N TRP A 160 -4.60 6.79 -3.63
CA TRP A 160 -3.17 6.49 -3.57
C TRP A 160 -2.33 7.73 -3.27
N ASP A 161 -2.65 8.89 -3.82
CA ASP A 161 -1.95 10.15 -3.50
C ASP A 161 -2.03 10.48 -2.00
N GLN A 162 -3.21 10.35 -1.40
CA GLN A 162 -3.39 10.53 0.04
C GLN A 162 -2.62 9.47 0.84
N THR A 163 -2.62 8.21 0.38
CA THR A 163 -1.96 7.10 1.05
C THR A 163 -0.44 7.26 1.01
N ILE A 164 0.13 7.69 -0.11
CA ILE A 164 1.56 8.00 -0.30
C ILE A 164 1.99 9.09 0.69
N GLU A 165 1.23 10.17 0.82
CA GLU A 165 1.50 11.24 1.79
C GLU A 165 1.52 10.70 3.23
N GLN A 166 0.49 9.92 3.59
CA GLN A 166 0.39 9.29 4.92
C GLN A 166 1.55 8.35 5.22
N ILE A 167 1.95 7.52 4.25
CA ILE A 167 3.11 6.63 4.38
C ILE A 167 4.40 7.45 4.57
N GLY A 168 4.56 8.55 3.83
CA GLY A 168 5.70 9.47 3.98
C GLY A 168 5.76 10.13 5.37
N GLU A 169 4.63 10.51 5.95
CA GLU A 169 4.56 10.97 7.34
C GLU A 169 4.88 9.85 8.33
N TYR A 170 4.39 8.64 8.06
CA TYR A 170 4.60 7.48 8.90
C TYR A 170 6.06 7.03 8.91
N LEU A 171 6.77 7.11 7.78
CA LEU A 171 8.21 6.88 7.73
C LEU A 171 8.98 7.82 8.66
N LYS A 172 8.65 9.11 8.68
CA LYS A 172 9.26 10.08 9.61
C LYS A 172 9.00 9.70 11.07
N LEU A 173 7.79 9.20 11.37
CA LEU A 173 7.44 8.71 12.70
C LEU A 173 8.25 7.47 13.07
N VAL A 174 8.40 6.51 12.16
CA VAL A 174 9.20 5.29 12.37
C VAL A 174 10.67 5.64 12.59
N ASP A 175 11.23 6.56 11.80
CA ASP A 175 12.61 7.05 11.95
C ASP A 175 12.84 7.68 13.33
N LYS A 176 11.93 8.57 13.75
CA LYS A 176 11.99 9.17 15.08
C LYS A 176 11.93 8.09 16.16
N SER A 177 11.06 7.10 16.01
CA SER A 177 10.89 6.02 16.97
C SER A 177 12.12 5.11 17.06
N ILE A 178 12.80 4.87 15.94
CA ILE A 178 14.09 4.17 15.91
C ILE A 178 15.15 4.98 16.67
N SER A 179 15.24 6.29 16.44
CA SER A 179 16.18 7.16 17.15
C SER A 179 15.94 7.12 18.67
N THR A 180 14.69 7.29 19.11
CA THR A 180 14.30 7.23 20.53
C THR A 180 14.71 5.89 21.17
N LEU A 181 14.52 4.77 20.46
CA LEU A 181 14.97 3.46 20.94
C LEU A 181 16.49 3.35 21.04
N GLN A 182 17.23 3.86 20.04
CA GLN A 182 18.68 3.82 20.03
C GLN A 182 19.29 4.66 21.16
N ASP A 183 18.71 5.83 21.43
CA ASP A 183 19.14 6.70 22.53
C ASP A 183 18.90 6.05 23.90
N GLU A 184 17.76 5.38 24.10
CA GLU A 184 17.49 4.63 25.34
C GLU A 184 18.44 3.44 25.49
N ILE A 185 18.67 2.65 24.44
CA ILE A 185 19.60 1.51 24.47
C ILE A 185 20.99 1.99 24.89
N LYS A 186 21.47 3.08 24.29
CA LYS A 186 22.77 3.66 24.64
C LYS A 186 22.81 4.08 26.11
N THR A 187 21.77 4.75 26.60
CA THR A 187 21.66 5.15 28.00
C THR A 187 21.74 3.94 28.94
N LYS A 188 21.06 2.84 28.58
CA LYS A 188 21.05 1.59 29.34
C LYS A 188 22.39 0.87 29.31
N ASP A 189 23.10 0.88 28.18
CA ASP A 189 24.43 0.29 28.05
C ASP A 189 25.49 1.04 28.88
N GLU A 190 25.29 2.32 29.16
CA GLU A 190 26.15 3.16 30.00
C GLU A 190 25.80 3.07 31.51
N GLU A 191 24.65 2.48 31.87
CA GLU A 191 24.16 2.40 33.24
C GLU A 191 24.89 1.30 34.04
N ILE A 192 25.40 1.64 35.24
CA ILE A 192 25.99 0.66 36.17
C ILE A 192 24.95 0.35 37.25
N GLU A 193 24.41 -0.86 37.24
CA GLU A 193 23.44 -1.33 38.23
C GLU A 193 24.15 -2.12 39.35
N ILE A 194 23.99 -1.68 40.60
CA ILE A 194 24.55 -2.37 41.78
C ILE A 194 23.42 -3.10 42.51
N ILE A 195 23.42 -4.42 42.42
CA ILE A 195 22.48 -5.29 43.14
C ILE A 195 23.14 -5.75 44.44
N TYR A 196 22.51 -5.47 45.58
CA TYR A 196 22.92 -6.02 46.88
C TYR A 196 21.72 -6.54 47.67
N TRP A 197 21.94 -7.61 48.42
CA TRP A 197 20.96 -8.22 49.31
C TRP A 197 21.31 -7.87 50.75
N VAL A 198 20.31 -7.45 51.52
CA VAL A 198 20.43 -7.27 52.97
C VAL A 198 19.72 -8.45 53.64
N PHE A 199 20.47 -9.21 54.43
CA PHE A 199 19.98 -10.34 55.23
C PHE A 199 19.25 -9.86 56.49
#